data_AF-A0A920IXC6-F1
#
_entry.id   AF-A0A920IXC6-F1
#
_cell.length_a   1.000
_cell.length_b   1.000
_cell.length_c   1.000
_cell.angle_alpha   90.00
_cell.angle_beta   90.00
_cell.angle_gamma   90.00
#
_symmetry.space_group_name_H-M   'P 1'
#
loop_
_entity.id
_entity.type
_entity.pdbx_description
1 polymer ?
#
loop_
_entity_poly.entity_id
_entity_poly.type
_entity_poly.pdbx_seq_one_letter_code
_entity_poly.pdbx_strand_id
1 'polypeptide(L)'
;MGMEPEAGVLATGWTLADDVSYLEFDLKKGVPFHGDWGEMTADDVVFSFNNANAATNPESVHGQAGDFAPLIANLEKIDDYTVRMNYANYDSRGIRHRFSTFWQTAGIVSKKSI
;
A
#
# COMPACT_ATOMS: atom_id res chain seq x y z
N MET A 1 1.06 24.10 -19.39
CA MET A 1 1.67 22.77 -19.49
C MET A 1 1.30 22.02 -18.23
N GLY A 2 0.34 21.10 -18.30
CA GLY A 2 -0.01 20.25 -17.17
C GLY A 2 1.11 19.22 -16.99
N MET A 3 1.60 19.06 -15.77
CA MET A 3 2.55 17.99 -15.50
C MET A 3 1.87 16.65 -15.78
N GLU A 4 2.55 15.77 -16.50
CA GLU A 4 2.12 14.39 -16.67
C GLU A 4 1.90 13.76 -15.28
N PRO A 5 0.86 12.91 -15.10
CA PRO A 5 0.64 12.23 -13.84
C PRO A 5 1.89 11.43 -13.45
N GLU A 6 2.23 11.44 -12.15
CA GLU A 6 3.35 10.67 -11.64
C GLU A 6 3.18 9.20 -12.05
N ALA A 7 4.15 8.66 -12.80
CA ALA A 7 4.13 7.28 -13.21
C ALA A 7 4.19 6.37 -11.96
N GLY A 8 3.29 5.40 -11.87
CA GLY A 8 3.28 4.45 -10.76
C GLY A 8 4.65 3.79 -10.59
N VAL A 9 5.19 3.81 -9.37
CA VAL A 9 6.54 3.28 -9.09
C VAL A 9 6.51 1.76 -8.93
N LEU A 10 5.61 1.26 -8.08
CA LEU A 10 5.45 -0.17 -7.78
C LEU A 10 4.08 -0.74 -8.19
N ALA A 11 3.06 0.11 -8.31
CA ALA A 11 1.76 -0.25 -8.86
C ALA A 11 1.65 0.16 -10.33
N THR A 12 0.98 -0.65 -11.15
CA THR A 12 0.65 -0.34 -12.55
C THR A 12 -0.72 0.32 -12.71
N GLY A 13 -1.61 0.15 -11.73
CA GLY A 13 -2.98 0.62 -11.78
C GLY A 13 -3.69 0.47 -10.45
N TRP A 14 -4.90 1.02 -10.37
CA TRP A 14 -5.79 0.83 -9.23
C TRP A 14 -7.25 0.93 -9.67
N THR A 15 -8.13 0.26 -8.92
CA THR A 15 -9.58 0.28 -9.11
C THR A 15 -10.27 0.58 -7.78
N LEU A 16 -11.09 1.63 -7.74
CA LEU A 16 -11.89 2.01 -6.58
C LEU A 16 -13.27 1.34 -6.69
N ALA A 17 -13.73 0.72 -5.61
CA ALA A 17 -15.08 0.15 -5.55
C ALA A 17 -16.16 1.22 -5.73
N ASP A 18 -17.28 0.87 -6.38
CA ASP A 18 -18.40 1.79 -6.62
C ASP A 18 -18.99 2.38 -5.32
N ASP A 19 -18.95 1.59 -4.24
CA ASP A 19 -19.41 1.98 -2.90
C ASP A 19 -18.31 2.61 -2.03
N VAL A 20 -17.14 2.87 -2.62
CA VAL A 20 -15.93 3.42 -1.98
C VAL A 20 -15.44 2.65 -0.75
N SER A 21 -15.82 1.37 -0.61
CA SER A 21 -15.43 0.54 0.53
C SER A 21 -13.98 0.03 0.44
N TYR A 22 -13.45 -0.14 -0.76
CA TYR A 22 -12.08 -0.61 -0.98
C TYR A 22 -11.42 -0.03 -2.24
N LEU A 23 -10.09 -0.12 -2.27
CA LEU A 23 -9.25 0.20 -3.41
C LEU A 23 -8.35 -1.00 -3.73
N GLU A 24 -8.40 -1.49 -4.95
CA GLU A 24 -7.51 -2.54 -5.45
C GLU A 24 -6.33 -1.94 -6.20
N PHE A 25 -5.14 -2.52 -6.02
CA PHE A 25 -3.91 -2.12 -6.69
C PHE A 25 -3.35 -3.28 -7.50
N ASP A 26 -3.01 -3.01 -8.75
CA ASP A 26 -2.25 -3.92 -9.60
C ASP A 26 -0.76 -3.65 -9.39
N LEU A 27 0.01 -4.68 -9.02
CA LEU A 27 1.44 -4.57 -8.74
C LEU A 27 2.29 -4.86 -9.99
N LYS A 28 3.40 -4.14 -10.11
CA LYS A 28 4.44 -4.45 -11.10
C LYS A 28 5.05 -5.81 -10.80
N LYS A 29 5.06 -6.67 -11.81
CA LYS A 29 5.72 -7.99 -11.77
C LYS A 29 7.23 -7.86 -12.01
N GLY A 30 7.99 -8.79 -11.45
CA GLY A 30 9.43 -8.90 -11.65
C GLY A 30 10.26 -7.84 -10.92
N VAL A 31 9.72 -7.21 -9.86
CA VAL A 31 10.45 -6.22 -9.06
C VAL A 31 11.23 -6.96 -7.95
N PRO A 32 12.57 -7.05 -8.03
CA PRO A 32 13.35 -7.73 -7.00
C PRO A 32 13.57 -6.83 -5.78
N PHE A 33 13.54 -7.41 -4.59
CA PHE A 33 14.18 -6.79 -3.43
C PHE A 33 15.70 -6.85 -3.57
N HIS A 34 16.40 -5.97 -2.84
CA HIS A 34 17.86 -6.03 -2.74
C HIS A 34 18.30 -7.30 -1.99
N GLY A 35 19.36 -7.96 -2.46
CA GLY A 35 19.83 -9.23 -1.89
C GLY A 35 19.00 -10.44 -2.32
N ASP A 36 19.01 -11.50 -1.51
CA ASP A 36 18.39 -12.80 -1.85
C ASP A 36 16.96 -12.97 -1.29
N TRP A 37 16.18 -11.88 -1.22
CA TRP A 37 14.82 -11.89 -0.66
C TRP A 37 13.73 -12.18 -1.71
N GLY A 38 14.13 -12.28 -2.98
CA GLY A 38 13.25 -12.61 -4.11
C GLY A 38 12.44 -11.42 -4.62
N GLU A 39 11.38 -11.73 -5.34
CA GLU A 39 10.49 -10.75 -5.96
C GLU A 39 9.49 -10.18 -4.95
N MET A 40 9.15 -8.90 -5.12
CA MET A 40 8.03 -8.24 -4.45
C MET A 40 6.70 -8.83 -4.91
N THR A 41 5.90 -9.24 -3.95
CA THR A 41 4.55 -9.76 -4.17
C THR A 41 3.53 -9.03 -3.30
N ALA A 42 2.25 -9.34 -3.50
CA ALA A 42 1.16 -8.88 -2.65
C ALA A 42 1.39 -9.20 -1.16
N ASP A 43 2.05 -10.32 -0.83
CA ASP A 43 2.37 -10.67 0.56
C ASP A 43 3.25 -9.61 1.24
N ASP A 44 4.21 -9.05 0.50
CA ASP A 44 5.14 -8.05 1.02
C ASP A 44 4.44 -6.70 1.20
N VAL A 45 3.56 -6.32 0.26
CA VAL A 45 2.77 -5.08 0.34
C VAL A 45 1.78 -5.13 1.50
N VAL A 46 1.02 -6.22 1.61
CA VAL A 46 0.07 -6.46 2.71
C VAL A 46 0.79 -6.41 4.05
N PHE A 47 1.93 -7.12 4.16
CA PHE A 47 2.75 -7.09 5.36
C PHE A 47 3.19 -5.67 5.72
N SER A 48 3.76 -4.94 4.76
CA SER A 48 4.33 -3.61 4.99
C SER A 48 3.30 -2.63 5.53
N PHE A 49 2.12 -2.53 4.90
CA PHE A 49 1.08 -1.60 5.33
C PHE A 49 0.40 -2.04 6.63
N ASN A 50 0.08 -3.32 6.80
CA ASN A 50 -0.55 -3.79 8.03
C ASN A 50 0.39 -3.68 9.23
N ASN A 51 1.70 -3.87 9.04
CA ASN A 51 2.68 -3.64 10.09
C ASN A 51 2.85 -2.14 10.41
N ALA A 52 2.74 -1.26 9.42
CA ALA A 52 2.89 0.18 9.56
C ALA A 52 1.62 0.91 10.06
N ASN A 53 0.53 0.20 10.34
CA ASN A 53 -0.79 0.76 10.65
C ASN A 53 -1.22 0.37 12.07
N ALA A 54 -1.59 1.35 12.91
CA ALA A 54 -2.03 1.11 14.30
C ALA A 54 -3.38 0.40 14.41
N ALA A 55 -4.22 0.40 13.36
CA ALA A 55 -5.49 -0.33 13.34
C ALA A 55 -5.26 -1.86 13.27
N THR A 56 -4.21 -2.29 12.58
CA THR A 56 -3.85 -3.71 12.39
C THR A 56 -2.70 -4.16 13.28
N ASN A 57 -1.82 -3.24 13.69
CA ASN A 57 -0.71 -3.46 14.61
C ASN A 57 -0.60 -2.31 15.62
N PRO A 58 -1.25 -2.42 16.81
CA PRO A 58 -1.20 -1.39 17.85
C PRO A 58 0.20 -1.06 18.39
N GLU A 59 1.17 -1.97 18.21
CA GLU A 59 2.57 -1.78 18.62
C GLU A 59 3.44 -1.18 17.50
N SER A 60 2.82 -0.78 16.38
CA SER A 60 3.54 -0.18 15.26
C SER A 60 4.26 1.10 15.68
N VAL A 61 5.58 1.10 15.53
CA VAL A 61 6.44 2.27 15.75
C VAL A 61 6.60 3.13 14.49
N HIS A 62 5.88 2.81 13.42
CA HIS A 62 5.97 3.56 12.17
C HIS A 62 5.44 4.98 12.39
N GLY A 63 6.15 6.00 11.88
CA GLY A 63 5.82 7.40 12.10
C GLY A 63 4.46 7.84 11.52
N GLN A 64 3.76 6.98 10.78
CA GLN A 64 2.44 7.20 10.20
C GLN A 64 1.36 6.23 10.73
N ALA A 65 1.68 5.43 11.75
CA ALA A 65 0.77 4.39 12.23
C ALA A 65 -0.59 4.95 12.68
N GLY A 66 -0.57 6.07 13.42
CA GLY A 66 -1.80 6.75 13.85
C GLY A 66 -2.55 7.44 12.71
N ASP A 67 -1.86 7.81 11.63
CA ASP A 67 -2.44 8.46 10.46
C ASP A 67 -3.12 7.46 9.51
N PHE A 68 -2.59 6.24 9.44
CA PHE A 68 -3.20 5.16 8.65
C PHE A 68 -4.43 4.56 9.33
N ALA A 69 -4.40 4.39 10.65
CA ALA A 69 -5.48 3.73 11.40
C ALA A 69 -6.91 4.26 11.13
N PRO A 70 -7.16 5.58 11.06
CA PRO A 70 -8.50 6.09 10.77
C PRO A 70 -8.91 5.93 9.30
N LEU A 71 -7.98 5.69 8.38
CA LEU A 71 -8.23 5.68 6.93
C LEU A 71 -8.25 4.26 6.35
N ILE A 72 -7.35 3.42 6.82
CA ILE A 72 -7.08 2.08 6.30
C ILE A 72 -7.48 1.07 7.35
N ALA A 73 -8.52 0.28 7.07
CA ALA A 73 -8.95 -0.79 7.95
C ALA A 73 -7.92 -1.93 7.95
N ASN A 74 -7.57 -2.41 6.75
CA ASN A 74 -6.51 -3.38 6.51
C ASN A 74 -6.18 -3.46 5.01
N LEU A 75 -5.08 -4.13 4.69
CA LEU A 75 -4.82 -4.65 3.35
C LEU A 75 -4.93 -6.17 3.35
N GLU A 76 -5.41 -6.72 2.24
CA GLU A 76 -5.52 -8.16 2.02
C GLU A 76 -5.02 -8.54 0.62
N LYS A 77 -4.49 -9.75 0.52
CA LYS A 77 -3.99 -10.34 -0.72
C LYS A 77 -5.17 -10.91 -1.50
N ILE A 78 -5.37 -10.44 -2.73
CA ILE A 78 -6.33 -11.03 -3.67
C ILE A 78 -5.64 -12.12 -4.50
N ASP A 79 -4.47 -11.80 -5.04
CA ASP A 79 -3.56 -12.73 -5.70
C ASP A 79 -2.10 -12.25 -5.54
N ASP A 80 -1.12 -12.90 -6.18
CA ASP A 80 0.30 -12.56 -6.02
C ASP A 80 0.67 -11.13 -6.46
N TYR A 81 -0.13 -10.50 -7.31
CA TYR A 81 0.10 -9.18 -7.86
C TYR A 81 -1.11 -8.23 -7.72
N THR A 82 -2.11 -8.61 -6.95
CA THR A 82 -3.28 -7.79 -6.66
C THR A 82 -3.50 -7.69 -5.16
N VAL A 83 -3.56 -6.45 -4.66
CA VAL A 83 -3.80 -6.17 -3.24
C VAL A 83 -5.06 -5.32 -3.12
N ARG A 84 -5.92 -5.67 -2.17
CA ARG A 84 -7.06 -4.85 -1.80
C ARG A 84 -6.76 -4.12 -0.50
N MET A 85 -7.03 -2.83 -0.49
CA MET A 85 -7.04 -2.00 0.71
C MET A 85 -8.49 -1.68 1.06
N ASN A 86 -8.92 -2.11 2.23
CA ASN A 86 -10.24 -1.76 2.76
C ASN A 86 -10.17 -0.43 3.50
N TYR A 87 -11.08 0.49 3.19
CA TYR A 87 -11.16 1.78 3.85
C TYR A 87 -11.83 1.64 5.22
N ALA A 88 -11.23 2.25 6.24
CA ALA A 88 -11.93 2.55 7.49
C ALA A 88 -12.78 3.81 7.33
N ASN A 89 -12.19 4.85 6.74
CA ASN A 89 -12.89 6.05 6.29
C ASN A 89 -12.29 6.49 4.95
N TYR A 90 -13.13 6.66 3.94
CA TYR A 90 -12.67 7.08 2.61
C TYR A 90 -12.17 8.53 2.63
N ASP A 91 -10.97 8.75 2.09
CA ASP A 91 -10.40 10.08 1.82
C ASP A 91 -10.02 10.17 0.33
N SER A 92 -10.69 11.07 -0.39
CA SER A 92 -10.43 11.36 -1.82
C SER A 92 -8.98 11.73 -2.14
N ARG A 93 -8.21 12.20 -1.15
CA ARG A 93 -6.78 12.54 -1.30
C ARG A 93 -5.86 11.33 -1.15
N GLY A 94 -6.40 10.19 -0.70
CA GLY A 94 -5.64 9.03 -0.23
C GLY A 94 -4.57 8.57 -1.22
N ILE A 95 -4.93 8.42 -2.49
CA ILE A 95 -4.03 7.95 -3.57
C ILE A 95 -2.79 8.83 -3.66
N ARG A 96 -2.97 10.15 -3.70
CA ARG A 96 -1.85 11.08 -3.80
C ARG A 96 -1.07 11.21 -2.49
N HIS A 97 -1.75 11.28 -1.35
CA HIS A 97 -1.08 11.59 -0.09
C HIS A 97 -0.41 10.38 0.57
N ARG A 98 -0.91 9.16 0.34
CA ARG A 98 -0.52 7.98 1.11
C ARG A 98 0.01 6.83 0.26
N PHE A 99 -0.17 6.85 -1.06
CA PHE A 99 0.24 5.77 -1.98
C PHE A 99 1.12 6.27 -3.13
N SER A 100 1.65 7.49 -3.04
CA SER A 100 2.61 8.04 -4.00
C SER A 100 3.84 8.58 -3.27
N THR A 101 4.87 8.97 -4.02
CA THR A 101 6.08 9.56 -3.44
C THR A 101 5.88 11.02 -2.98
N PHE A 102 4.69 11.58 -3.19
CA PHE A 102 4.38 12.97 -2.91
C PHE A 102 4.35 13.32 -1.42
N TRP A 103 3.83 12.44 -0.56
CA TRP A 103 3.68 12.70 0.87
C TRP A 103 3.85 11.41 1.70
N GLN A 104 3.73 11.53 3.03
CA GLN A 104 4.05 10.47 3.99
C GLN A 104 3.31 9.15 3.70
N THR A 105 4.08 8.13 3.31
CA THR A 105 3.64 6.78 2.92
C THR A 105 4.51 5.71 3.64
N ALA A 106 4.18 4.43 3.45
CA ALA A 106 4.99 3.30 3.90
C ALA A 106 5.87 2.78 2.76
N GLY A 107 7.13 2.48 3.07
CA GLY A 107 7.98 1.72 2.17
C GLY A 107 7.56 0.25 2.13
N ILE A 108 7.69 -0.38 0.96
CA ILE A 108 7.46 -1.82 0.83
C ILE A 108 8.74 -2.56 1.23
N VAL A 109 8.62 -3.42 2.23
CA VAL A 109 9.70 -4.25 2.75
C VAL A 109 9.40 -5.71 2.49
N SER A 110 10.44 -6.54 2.34
CA SER A 110 10.23 -7.97 2.18
C SER A 110 9.71 -8.57 3.48
N LYS A 111 8.60 -9.31 3.40
CA LYS A 111 8.10 -10.09 4.53
C LYS A 111 9.11 -11.15 4.99
N LYS A 112 9.99 -11.60 4.08
CA LYS A 112 10.98 -12.64 4.36
C LYS A 112 12.19 -12.12 5.15
N SER A 113 12.43 -10.80 5.16
CA SER A 113 13.61 -10.22 5.81
C SER A 113 13.46 -9.99 7.32
N ILE A 114 12.37 -10.46 7.92
CA ILE A 114 12.02 -10.28 9.34
C ILE A 114 11.88 -11.64 10.01
#